data_AF-A0A2I1HCU0-F1
#
_entry.id   AF-A0A2I1HCU0-F1
#
_cell.length_a   1.000
_cell.length_b   1.000
_cell.length_c   1.000
_cell.angle_alpha   90.00
_cell.angle_beta   90.00
_cell.angle_gamma   90.00
#
_symmetry.space_group_name_H-M   'P 1'
#
loop_
_entity.id
_entity.type
_entity.pdbx_description
1 polymer ?
#
loop_
_entity_poly.entity_id
_entity_poly.type
_entity_poly.pdbx_seq_one_letter_code
_entity_poly.pdbx_strand_id
1 'polypeptide(L)'
;LREGQLEAIESYLNGKDTLVSIKTGGGKTLCYVICTLIFEGITIVISLLKALMEDQKRELIQIGIPCASIYANTIQGRSEQEKIFEEIALGFTKILFITPEKLCLNKEFQNFISNMYSKAKVRFVIDEAHCILDYGNFR
;
A
#
# COMPACT_ATOMS: atom_id res chain seq x y z
N LEU A 1 16.95 13.14 5.21
CA LEU A 1 15.52 13.37 4.86
C LEU A 1 15.40 14.75 4.23
N ARG A 2 14.54 14.92 3.22
CA ARG A 2 14.22 16.22 2.61
C ARG A 2 13.14 16.93 3.43
N GLU A 3 12.95 18.22 3.19
CA GLU A 3 11.93 19.04 3.82
C GLU A 3 10.53 18.40 3.71
N GLY A 4 9.77 18.39 4.81
CA GLY A 4 8.43 17.82 4.90
C GLY A 4 8.37 16.29 5.06
N GLN A 5 9.48 15.56 4.86
CA GLN A 5 9.49 14.11 5.01
C GLN A 5 9.48 13.67 6.46
N LEU A 6 10.26 14.35 7.32
CA LEU A 6 10.38 13.97 8.73
C LEU A 6 9.04 14.18 9.44
N GLU A 7 8.41 15.31 9.21
CA GLU A 7 7.11 15.69 9.76
C GLU A 7 6.02 14.71 9.33
N ALA A 8 6.04 14.28 8.06
CA ALA A 8 5.12 13.27 7.55
C ALA A 8 5.34 11.89 8.21
N ILE A 9 6.59 11.47 8.35
CA ILE A 9 6.95 10.20 9.01
C ILE A 9 6.53 10.22 10.47
N GLU A 10 6.87 11.27 11.22
CA GLU A 10 6.53 11.41 12.63
C GLU A 10 5.01 11.44 12.83
N SER A 11 4.28 12.19 12.01
CA SER A 11 2.81 12.23 12.06
C SER A 11 2.21 10.83 11.86
N TYR A 12 2.69 10.10 10.85
CA TYR A 12 2.20 8.77 10.52
C TYR A 12 2.57 7.73 11.58
N LEU A 13 3.80 7.77 12.12
CA LEU A 13 4.23 6.86 13.20
C LEU A 13 3.43 7.07 14.48
N ASN A 14 3.01 8.31 14.76
CA ASN A 14 2.13 8.65 15.88
C ASN A 14 0.64 8.28 15.63
N GLY A 15 0.33 7.56 14.55
CA GLY A 15 -1.02 7.07 14.26
C GLY A 15 -1.99 8.15 13.81
N LYS A 16 -1.50 9.27 13.28
CA LYS A 16 -2.33 10.35 12.74
C LYS A 16 -2.61 10.16 11.25
N ASP A 17 -3.83 10.48 10.84
CA ASP A 17 -4.16 10.65 9.43
C ASP A 17 -3.33 11.79 8.84
N THR A 18 -2.49 11.46 7.86
CA THR A 18 -1.43 12.35 7.38
C THR A 18 -1.56 12.57 5.88
N LEU A 19 -1.83 13.81 5.47
CA LEU A 19 -1.79 14.22 4.07
C LEU A 19 -0.40 14.74 3.71
N VAL A 20 0.25 14.12 2.72
CA VAL A 20 1.61 14.47 2.30
C VAL A 20 1.57 15.20 0.96
N SER A 21 1.74 16.52 1.00
CA SER A 21 1.86 17.38 -0.19
C SER A 21 3.33 17.72 -0.47
N ILE A 22 4.03 16.80 -1.13
CA ILE A 22 5.41 16.99 -1.59
C ILE A 22 5.44 16.97 -3.13
N LYS A 23 6.32 17.74 -3.77
CA LYS A 23 6.49 17.71 -5.23
C LYS A 23 6.90 16.31 -5.72
N THR A 24 6.55 15.98 -6.97
CA THR A 24 7.01 14.74 -7.63
C THR A 24 8.53 14.62 -7.56
N GLY A 25 9.05 13.42 -7.32
CA GLY A 25 10.47 13.19 -7.08
C GLY A 25 10.98 13.67 -5.72
N GLY A 26 10.13 14.25 -4.87
CA GLY A 26 10.46 14.67 -3.50
C GLY A 26 10.51 13.54 -2.48
N GLY A 27 10.25 12.29 -2.88
CA GLY A 27 10.47 11.10 -2.07
C GLY A 27 9.30 10.71 -1.15
N LYS A 28 8.05 10.80 -1.62
CA LYS A 28 6.86 10.34 -0.87
C LYS A 28 6.94 8.86 -0.51
N THR A 29 7.44 8.04 -1.44
CA THR A 29 7.66 6.60 -1.25
C THR A 29 8.52 6.33 -0.02
N LEU A 30 9.60 7.08 0.16
CA LEU A 30 10.48 6.93 1.31
C LEU A 30 9.71 7.13 2.64
N CYS A 31 8.79 8.08 2.71
CA CYS A 31 8.03 8.37 3.92
C CYS A 31 7.24 7.15 4.39
N TYR A 32 6.41 6.56 3.53
CA TYR A 32 5.60 5.41 3.95
C TYR A 32 6.43 4.13 4.09
N VAL A 33 7.53 3.98 3.32
CA VAL A 33 8.42 2.83 3.44
C VAL A 33 9.11 2.81 4.80
N ILE A 34 9.70 3.93 5.24
CA ILE A 34 10.30 4.03 6.58
C ILE A 34 9.26 3.69 7.64
N CYS A 35 8.05 4.25 7.51
CA CYS A 35 6.98 3.96 8.45
C CYS A 35 6.60 2.48 8.48
N THR A 36 6.59 1.81 7.33
CA THR A 36 6.26 0.39 7.21
C THR A 36 7.33 -0.50 7.86
N LEU A 37 8.60 -0.12 7.76
CA LEU A 37 9.70 -0.87 8.37
C LEU A 37 9.68 -0.80 9.90
N ILE A 38 9.18 0.31 10.45
CA ILE A 38 9.06 0.52 11.91
C ILE A 38 7.75 -0.08 12.45
N PHE A 39 6.70 -0.13 11.63
CA PHE A 39 5.38 -0.62 12.03
C PHE A 39 5.32 -2.16 12.08
N GLU A 40 4.78 -2.69 13.18
CA GLU A 40 4.47 -4.12 13.31
C GLU A 40 3.17 -4.47 12.58
N GLY A 41 3.28 -4.70 11.26
CA GLY A 41 2.17 -5.12 10.45
C GLY A 41 2.46 -5.04 8.95
N ILE A 42 1.40 -4.84 8.18
CA ILE A 42 1.42 -4.61 6.74
C ILE A 42 0.93 -3.20 6.40
N THR A 43 1.56 -2.60 5.40
CA THR A 43 1.09 -1.38 4.77
C THR A 43 0.46 -1.69 3.43
N ILE A 44 -0.78 -1.26 3.23
CA ILE A 44 -1.53 -1.42 1.99
C ILE A 44 -1.46 -0.11 1.22
N VAL A 45 -0.81 -0.15 0.06
CA VAL A 45 -0.66 1.00 -0.83
C VAL A 45 -1.67 0.87 -1.96
N ILE A 46 -2.60 1.80 -2.04
CA ILE A 46 -3.62 1.89 -3.09
C ILE A 46 -3.07 2.81 -4.18
N SER A 47 -2.95 2.30 -5.41
CA SER A 47 -2.45 3.08 -6.55
C SER A 47 -3.28 2.80 -7.81
N LEU A 48 -3.45 3.81 -8.65
CA LEU A 48 -4.27 3.75 -9.87
C LEU A 48 -3.53 3.12 -11.06
N LEU A 49 -2.20 3.15 -11.07
CA LEU A 49 -1.40 2.77 -12.22
C LEU A 49 -0.63 1.48 -11.93
N LYS A 50 -1.03 0.37 -12.57
CA LYS A 50 -0.37 -0.93 -12.43
C LYS A 50 1.12 -0.89 -12.77
N ALA A 51 1.50 -0.13 -13.82
CA ALA A 51 2.89 0.04 -14.19
C ALA A 51 3.71 0.70 -13.07
N LEU A 52 3.15 1.74 -12.43
CA LEU A 52 3.78 2.41 -11.29
C LEU A 52 3.91 1.48 -10.08
N MET A 53 2.88 0.69 -9.79
CA MET A 53 2.93 -0.32 -8.73
C MET A 53 4.05 -1.33 -8.96
N GLU A 54 4.22 -1.84 -10.18
CA GLU A 54 5.27 -2.80 -10.51
C GLU A 54 6.67 -2.19 -10.47
N ASP A 55 6.83 -0.96 -10.93
CA ASP A 55 8.09 -0.23 -10.83
C ASP A 55 8.49 0.00 -9.37
N GLN A 56 7.56 0.49 -8.54
CA GLN A 56 7.77 0.67 -7.09
C GLN A 56 8.06 -0.66 -6.40
N LYS A 57 7.30 -1.72 -6.70
CA LYS A 57 7.53 -3.07 -6.15
C LYS A 57 8.94 -3.56 -6.49
N ARG A 58 9.36 -3.42 -7.74
CA ARG A 58 10.70 -3.83 -8.21
C ARG A 58 11.81 -3.09 -7.45
N GLU A 59 11.68 -1.78 -7.30
CA GLU A 59 12.65 -0.97 -6.56
C GLU A 59 12.74 -1.40 -5.09
N LEU A 60 11.60 -1.65 -4.44
CA LEU A 60 11.54 -2.08 -3.04
C LEU A 60 12.14 -3.47 -2.82
N ILE A 61 11.86 -4.42 -3.71
CA ILE A 61 12.45 -5.77 -3.66
C ILE A 61 13.97 -5.69 -3.84
N GLN A 62 14.47 -4.84 -4.73
CA GLN A 62 15.92 -4.66 -4.95
C GLN A 62 16.66 -4.19 -3.70
N ILE A 63 16.01 -3.40 -2.85
CA ILE A 63 16.57 -2.95 -1.57
C ILE A 63 16.21 -3.86 -0.39
N GLY A 64 15.65 -5.05 -0.66
CA GLY A 64 15.39 -6.09 0.33
C GLY A 64 14.09 -5.91 1.12
N ILE A 65 13.15 -5.09 0.65
CA ILE A 65 11.86 -4.89 1.31
C ILE A 65 10.83 -5.86 0.70
N PRO A 66 10.24 -6.76 1.51
CA PRO A 66 9.26 -7.73 1.00
C PRO A 66 7.95 -7.06 0.60
N CYS A 67 7.63 -7.13 -0.69
CA CYS A 67 6.47 -6.48 -1.29
C CYS A 67 5.73 -7.41 -2.25
N ALA A 68 4.40 -7.31 -2.28
CA ALA A 68 3.55 -7.99 -3.24
C ALA A 68 2.59 -6.99 -3.92
N SER A 69 2.01 -7.40 -5.05
CA SER A 69 0.94 -6.65 -5.73
C SER A 69 -0.26 -7.57 -5.97
N ILE A 70 -1.47 -7.07 -5.74
CA ILE A 70 -2.70 -7.74 -6.14
C ILE A 70 -3.57 -6.84 -7.01
N TYR A 71 -4.01 -7.38 -8.14
CA TYR A 71 -4.87 -6.71 -9.10
C TYR A 71 -6.32 -7.22 -9.03
N ALA A 72 -7.27 -6.38 -9.48
CA ALA A 72 -8.68 -6.76 -9.54
C ALA A 72 -9.01 -7.79 -10.64
N ASN A 73 -8.13 -8.02 -11.62
CA ASN A 73 -8.43 -8.77 -12.83
C ASN A 73 -7.84 -10.20 -12.85
N THR A 74 -8.28 -10.98 -13.84
CA THR A 74 -7.92 -12.39 -14.10
C THR A 74 -6.45 -12.63 -14.49
N ILE A 75 -5.61 -11.58 -14.52
CA ILE A 75 -4.19 -11.72 -14.86
C ILE A 75 -3.46 -12.53 -13.79
N GLN A 76 -3.84 -12.34 -12.52
CA GLN A 76 -3.32 -13.15 -11.41
C GLN A 76 -4.27 -14.30 -11.14
N GLY A 77 -3.77 -15.52 -11.35
CA GLY A 77 -4.51 -16.73 -11.04
C GLY A 77 -4.88 -16.79 -9.55
N ARG A 78 -5.98 -17.48 -9.23
CA ARG A 78 -6.46 -17.63 -7.85
C ARG A 78 -5.37 -18.16 -6.90
N SER A 79 -4.64 -19.20 -7.32
CA SER A 79 -3.56 -19.79 -6.53
C SER A 79 -2.41 -18.82 -6.24
N GLU A 80 -2.14 -17.85 -7.14
CA GLU A 80 -1.14 -16.82 -6.89
C GLU A 80 -1.59 -15.86 -5.78
N GLN A 81 -2.86 -15.44 -5.82
CA GLN A 81 -3.42 -14.55 -4.79
C GLN A 81 -3.52 -15.25 -3.43
N GLU A 82 -3.89 -16.53 -3.40
CA GLU A 82 -3.90 -17.35 -2.18
C GLU A 82 -2.52 -17.42 -1.53
N LYS A 83 -1.45 -17.63 -2.32
CA LYS A 83 -0.07 -17.59 -1.80
C LYS A 83 0.30 -16.24 -1.21
N ILE A 84 -0.08 -15.14 -1.87
CA ILE A 84 0.18 -13.79 -1.32
C ILE A 84 -0.57 -13.61 0.01
N PHE A 85 -1.80 -14.08 0.13
CA PHE A 85 -2.55 -14.02 1.40
C PHE A 85 -1.89 -14.84 2.51
N GLU A 86 -1.37 -16.03 2.18
CA GLU A 86 -0.61 -16.86 3.12
C GLU A 86 0.67 -16.14 3.58
N GLU A 87 1.47 -15.59 2.66
CA GLU A 87 2.69 -14.84 2.97
C GLU A 87 2.40 -13.61 3.86
N ILE A 88 1.31 -12.90 3.58
CA ILE A 88 0.86 -11.78 4.41
C ILE A 88 0.46 -12.27 5.81
N ALA A 89 -0.29 -13.37 5.91
CA ALA A 89 -0.72 -13.92 7.20
C ALA A 89 0.46 -14.40 8.06
N LEU A 90 1.52 -14.90 7.43
CA LEU A 90 2.78 -15.30 8.06
C LEU A 90 3.70 -14.10 8.37
N GLY A 91 3.39 -12.91 7.85
CA GLY A 91 4.17 -11.68 8.07
C GLY A 91 5.41 -11.56 7.18
N PHE A 92 5.49 -12.37 6.10
CA PHE A 92 6.57 -12.29 5.12
C PHE A 92 6.42 -11.12 4.15
N THR A 93 5.22 -10.54 4.03
CA THR A 93 4.96 -9.36 3.20
C THR A 93 4.76 -8.12 4.05
N LYS A 94 5.53 -7.06 3.78
CA LYS A 94 5.49 -5.79 4.51
C LYS A 94 4.66 -4.73 3.79
N ILE A 95 4.71 -4.72 2.47
CA ILE A 95 3.94 -3.80 1.64
C ILE A 95 3.09 -4.59 0.64
N LEU A 96 1.81 -4.28 0.57
CA LEU A 96 0.91 -4.80 -0.45
C LEU A 96 0.41 -3.65 -1.31
N PHE A 97 0.74 -3.67 -2.60
CA PHE A 97 0.16 -2.78 -3.59
C PHE A 97 -1.16 -3.34 -4.09
N ILE A 98 -2.21 -2.52 -4.12
CA ILE A 98 -3.51 -2.87 -4.69
C ILE A 98 -4.06 -1.78 -5.59
N THR A 99 -4.94 -2.16 -6.52
CA THR A 99 -5.78 -1.19 -7.25
C THR A 99 -7.05 -0.88 -6.46
N PRO A 100 -7.70 0.29 -6.64
CA PRO A 100 -8.94 0.61 -5.96
C PRO A 100 -10.06 -0.41 -6.21
N GLU A 101 -10.16 -0.94 -7.43
CA GLU A 101 -11.19 -1.93 -7.77
C GLU A 101 -11.00 -3.24 -7.00
N LYS A 102 -9.74 -3.59 -6.67
CA LYS A 102 -9.47 -4.78 -5.84
C LYS A 102 -10.05 -4.58 -4.43
N LEU A 103 -9.93 -3.37 -3.88
CA LEU A 103 -10.51 -3.03 -2.58
C LEU A 103 -12.05 -2.98 -2.65
N CYS A 104 -12.62 -2.39 -3.69
CA CYS A 104 -14.07 -2.13 -3.76
C CYS A 104 -14.91 -3.33 -4.24
N LEU A 105 -14.39 -4.13 -5.18
CA LEU A 105 -15.19 -5.15 -5.88
C LEU A 105 -14.95 -6.58 -5.38
N ASN A 106 -13.87 -6.83 -4.63
CA ASN A 106 -13.49 -8.17 -4.20
C ASN A 106 -13.82 -8.41 -2.71
N LYS A 107 -14.95 -9.09 -2.45
CA LYS A 107 -15.42 -9.41 -1.08
C LYS A 107 -14.46 -10.30 -0.29
N GLU A 108 -13.80 -11.24 -0.94
CA GLU A 108 -12.83 -12.13 -0.30
C GLU A 108 -11.65 -11.31 0.27
N PHE A 109 -11.14 -10.38 -0.52
CA PHE A 109 -10.10 -9.45 -0.11
C PHE A 109 -10.57 -8.52 1.02
N GLN A 110 -11.79 -7.96 0.93
CA GLN A 110 -12.37 -7.15 2.01
C GLN A 110 -12.46 -7.93 3.33
N ASN A 111 -12.89 -9.19 3.29
CA ASN A 111 -12.95 -10.07 4.46
C ASN A 111 -11.55 -10.36 5.02
N PHE A 112 -10.58 -10.64 4.14
CA PHE A 112 -9.18 -10.84 4.52
C PHE A 112 -8.61 -9.62 5.24
N ILE A 113 -8.77 -8.42 4.68
CA ILE A 113 -8.32 -7.17 5.29
C ILE A 113 -9.04 -6.89 6.61
N SER A 114 -10.36 -7.10 6.69
CA SER A 114 -11.12 -6.92 7.93
C SER A 114 -10.60 -7.82 9.06
N ASN A 115 -10.27 -9.07 8.74
CA ASN A 115 -9.68 -10.03 9.69
C ASN A 115 -8.27 -9.63 10.14
N MET A 116 -7.49 -8.95 9.29
CA MET A 116 -6.18 -8.43 9.68
C MET A 116 -6.28 -7.14 10.49
N TYR A 117 -7.22 -6.27 10.14
CA TYR A 117 -7.44 -4.99 10.79
C TYR A 117 -7.87 -5.18 12.25
N SER A 118 -8.71 -6.18 12.54
CA SER A 118 -9.10 -6.52 13.91
C SER A 118 -7.94 -6.94 14.83
N LYS A 119 -6.79 -7.31 14.25
CA LYS A 119 -5.54 -7.63 14.95
C LYS A 119 -4.58 -6.43 15.03
N ALA A 120 -5.02 -5.22 14.64
CA ALA A 120 -4.25 -3.98 14.58
C ALA A 120 -2.96 -4.04 13.71
N LYS A 121 -2.96 -4.88 12.66
CA LYS A 121 -1.77 -5.12 11.82
C LYS A 121 -1.77 -4.39 10.48
N VAL A 122 -2.62 -3.40 10.25
CA VAL A 122 -2.82 -2.82 8.91
C VAL A 122 -2.77 -1.30 8.95
N ARG A 123 -2.00 -0.70 8.04
CA ARG A 123 -2.08 0.72 7.71
C ARG A 123 -2.33 0.92 6.21
N PHE A 124 -2.94 2.04 5.86
CA PHE A 124 -3.25 2.38 4.47
C PHE A 124 -2.44 3.57 3.99
N VAL A 125 -2.09 3.55 2.70
CA VAL A 125 -1.47 4.65 1.96
C VAL A 125 -2.23 4.78 0.65
N ILE A 126 -2.66 5.99 0.33
CA ILE A 126 -3.29 6.30 -0.95
C ILE A 126 -2.27 7.07 -1.78
N ASP A 127 -1.75 6.44 -2.84
CA ASP A 127 -0.89 7.11 -3.81
C ASP A 127 -1.74 7.92 -4.79
N GLU A 128 -1.20 9.04 -5.25
CA GLU A 128 -1.93 10.00 -6.11
C GLU A 128 -3.33 10.39 -5.60
N ALA A 129 -3.43 10.68 -4.30
CA ALA A 129 -4.69 11.06 -3.65
C ALA A 129 -5.44 12.25 -4.30
N HIS A 130 -4.74 13.07 -5.10
CA HIS A 130 -5.38 14.12 -5.89
C HIS A 130 -6.39 13.57 -6.91
N CYS A 131 -6.18 12.34 -7.40
CA CYS A 131 -7.12 11.65 -8.26
C CYS A 131 -8.45 11.32 -7.58
N ILE A 132 -8.59 11.48 -6.25
CA ILE A 132 -9.89 11.37 -5.59
C ILE A 132 -10.79 12.55 -5.97
N LEU A 133 -10.22 13.74 -6.16
CA LEU A 133 -10.97 15.00 -6.36
C LEU A 133 -11.31 15.28 -7.82
N ASP A 134 -10.45 14.85 -8.77
CA ASP A 134 -10.72 14.99 -10.20
C ASP A 134 -11.84 14.04 -10.70
N TYR A 135 -12.38 13.22 -9.81
CA TYR A 135 -13.23 12.09 -10.12
C TYR A 135 -14.71 12.33 -9.78
N GLY A 136 -15.41 12.99 -10.72
CA GLY A 136 -16.84 12.73 -10.98
C GLY A 136 -17.09 11.40 -11.70
N ASN A 137 -16.05 10.58 -11.94
CA ASN A 137 -16.07 9.32 -12.68
C ASN A 137 -15.48 8.14 -11.89
N PHE A 138 -15.53 8.16 -10.55
CA PHE A 138 -15.12 7.02 -9.72
C PHE A 138 -16.21 5.94 -9.86
N ARG A 139 -15.88 4.80 -10.46
CA ARG A 139 -16.71 3.59 -10.50
C ARG A 139 -16.11 2.53 -9.62
#